data_AF-A0A557QGC8-F1
#
_entry.id   AF-A0A557QGC8-F1
#
_cell.length_a   1.000
_cell.length_b   1.000
_cell.length_c   1.000
_cell.angle_alpha   90.00
_cell.angle_beta   90.00
_cell.angle_gamma   90.00
#
_symmetry.space_group_name_H-M   'P 1'
#
loop_
_entity.id
_entity.type
_entity.pdbx_description
1 polymer ?
#
loop_
_entity_poly.entity_id
_entity_poly.type
_entity_poly.pdbx_seq_one_letter_code
_entity_poly.pdbx_strand_id
1 'polypeptide(L)'
;MITRVVCRGDKIEAVGPTIEIVLKELARRICERDSALDGVLEQIVVADDLPAALVSLGEAPAPAGAIVPTVARTLYLDAGPVLVLEGAQVVAALGSEVDAMARFVHLLHGELWRVRLHLDALAAGQAGLGAWRDSVFDSQLRPVVEAMRGEYAVSRRTVWSLPNDADLMLKHLLDVIDALPAATADDVATGAADLDGLFLRSLGRIAHLVQTAAHVQGYLAGLERGVDAISTEMGEAIRGSFFGPHWAALEGQLNALFCASEPAAVEAARSEIQHTLQAVFGSLGLQLRRAEDGGVWLAPGVAG
;
A
#
# COMPACT_ATOMS: atom_id res chain seq x y z
N MET A 1 17.28 -15.42 5.32
CA MET A 1 16.68 -16.43 4.41
C MET A 1 15.57 -17.18 5.14
N ILE A 2 14.52 -17.60 4.43
CA ILE A 2 13.39 -18.34 5.03
C ILE A 2 13.86 -19.71 5.51
N THR A 3 13.84 -19.92 6.82
CA THR A 3 14.32 -21.15 7.46
C THR A 3 13.16 -22.08 7.80
N ARG A 4 11.96 -21.52 8.00
CA ARG A 4 10.79 -22.25 8.49
C ARG A 4 9.54 -21.97 7.67
N VAL A 5 8.89 -23.04 7.21
CA VAL A 5 7.54 -23.01 6.63
C VAL A 5 6.65 -23.91 7.47
N VAL A 6 5.51 -23.40 7.93
CA VAL A 6 4.55 -24.17 8.74
C VAL A 6 3.23 -24.25 7.98
N CYS A 7 2.81 -25.45 7.60
CA CYS A 7 1.48 -25.68 7.03
C CYS A 7 0.49 -26.00 8.15
N ARG A 8 -0.67 -25.32 8.16
CA ARG A 8 -1.73 -25.48 9.17
C ARG A 8 -3.07 -25.81 8.51
N GLY A 9 -3.55 -27.03 8.73
CA GLY A 9 -4.86 -27.50 8.28
C GLY A 9 -4.77 -28.78 7.45
N ASP A 10 -5.82 -29.59 7.52
CA ASP A 10 -5.88 -30.95 6.98
C ASP A 10 -5.76 -30.98 5.44
N LYS A 11 -6.16 -29.92 4.74
CA LYS A 11 -6.15 -29.89 3.26
C LYS A 11 -4.75 -29.65 2.71
N ILE A 12 -3.90 -28.91 3.43
CA ILE A 12 -2.53 -28.60 3.03
C ILE A 12 -1.47 -29.47 3.69
N GLU A 13 -1.80 -30.23 4.74
CA GLU A 13 -0.84 -31.06 5.46
C GLU A 13 -0.14 -32.08 4.54
N ALA A 14 -0.90 -32.78 3.71
CA ALA A 14 -0.37 -33.81 2.79
C ALA A 14 0.60 -33.23 1.73
N VAL A 15 0.43 -31.97 1.34
CA VAL A 15 1.29 -31.27 0.36
C VAL A 15 2.33 -30.36 1.02
N GLY A 16 2.36 -30.34 2.36
CA GLY A 16 3.23 -29.45 3.16
C GLY A 16 4.72 -29.53 2.83
N PRO A 17 5.33 -30.73 2.66
CA PRO A 17 6.72 -30.84 2.27
C PRO A 17 7.04 -30.19 0.91
N THR A 18 6.12 -30.31 -0.06
CA THR A 18 6.28 -29.67 -1.37
C THR A 18 6.17 -28.16 -1.26
N ILE A 19 5.18 -27.67 -0.50
CA ILE A 19 5.01 -26.23 -0.22
C ILE A 19 6.28 -25.66 0.41
N GLU A 20 6.83 -26.34 1.43
CA GLU A 20 8.05 -25.90 2.11
C GLU A 20 9.24 -25.77 1.14
N ILE A 21 9.49 -26.80 0.33
CA ILE A 21 10.59 -26.80 -0.64
C ILE A 21 10.42 -25.65 -1.64
N VAL A 22 9.22 -25.52 -2.21
CA VAL A 22 8.98 -24.52 -3.25
C VAL A 22 9.06 -23.10 -2.69
N LEU A 23 8.46 -22.82 -1.52
CA LEU A 23 8.52 -21.48 -0.93
C LEU A 23 9.95 -21.08 -0.55
N LYS A 24 10.73 -22.01 0.01
CA LYS A 24 12.15 -21.77 0.31
C LYS A 24 12.93 -21.48 -0.97
N GLU A 25 12.71 -22.24 -2.04
CA GLU A 25 13.39 -22.06 -3.31
C GLU A 25 12.99 -20.76 -4.02
N LEU A 26 11.70 -20.41 -4.02
CA LEU A 26 11.21 -19.14 -4.58
C LEU A 26 11.79 -17.94 -3.84
N ALA A 27 11.73 -17.95 -2.51
CA ALA A 27 12.32 -16.89 -1.70
C ALA A 27 13.83 -16.77 -1.92
N ARG A 28 14.55 -17.90 -1.99
CA ARG A 28 15.99 -17.92 -2.31
C ARG A 28 16.25 -17.23 -3.65
N ARG A 29 15.52 -17.58 -4.71
CA ARG A 29 15.70 -16.98 -6.05
C ARG A 29 15.35 -15.50 -6.09
N ILE A 30 14.30 -15.09 -5.38
CA ILE A 30 13.94 -13.67 -5.22
C ILE A 30 15.10 -12.92 -4.55
N CYS A 31 15.61 -13.41 -3.42
CA CYS A 31 16.74 -12.79 -2.73
C CYS A 31 18.05 -12.80 -3.55
N GLU A 32 18.28 -13.82 -4.38
CA GLU A 32 19.45 -13.84 -5.28
C GLU A 32 19.41 -12.74 -6.32
N ARG A 33 18.21 -12.42 -6.83
CA ARG A 33 18.02 -11.34 -7.78
C ARG A 33 17.93 -9.97 -7.10
N ASP A 34 17.37 -9.92 -5.89
CA ASP A 34 17.19 -8.72 -5.10
C ASP A 34 17.79 -8.91 -3.69
N SER A 35 19.10 -8.71 -3.59
CA SER A 35 19.87 -8.97 -2.37
C SER A 35 19.48 -8.05 -1.20
N ALA A 36 18.74 -6.97 -1.45
CA ALA A 36 18.18 -6.14 -0.39
C ALA A 36 17.13 -6.91 0.45
N LEU A 37 16.62 -8.03 -0.05
CA LEU A 37 15.64 -8.86 0.65
C LEU A 37 16.28 -9.99 1.47
N ASP A 38 17.62 -10.09 1.51
CA ASP A 38 18.23 -11.12 2.35
C ASP A 38 17.95 -10.85 3.84
N GLY A 39 17.66 -11.93 4.58
CA GLY A 39 17.39 -11.88 6.01
C GLY A 39 16.05 -11.24 6.43
N VAL A 40 15.23 -10.71 5.51
CA VAL A 40 14.03 -9.94 5.90
C VAL A 40 12.92 -10.79 6.50
N LEU A 41 12.84 -12.06 6.12
CA LEU A 41 11.81 -12.99 6.56
C LEU A 41 12.42 -14.36 6.87
N GLU A 42 12.08 -14.90 8.04
CA GLU A 42 12.54 -16.22 8.48
C GLU A 42 11.42 -17.27 8.46
N GLN A 43 10.17 -16.84 8.67
CA GLN A 43 9.04 -17.74 8.84
C GLN A 43 7.87 -17.41 7.91
N ILE A 44 7.36 -18.44 7.24
CA ILE A 44 6.06 -18.43 6.56
C ILE A 44 5.11 -19.41 7.26
N VAL A 45 3.85 -19.00 7.44
CA VAL A 45 2.74 -19.88 7.79
C VAL A 45 1.81 -19.97 6.59
N VAL A 46 1.51 -21.18 6.13
CA VAL A 46 0.48 -21.43 5.13
C VAL A 46 -0.71 -22.05 5.84
N ALA A 47 -1.91 -21.49 5.68
CA ALA A 47 -3.08 -21.87 6.47
C ALA A 47 -4.33 -22.12 5.62
N ASP A 48 -5.03 -23.22 5.89
CA ASP A 48 -6.34 -23.51 5.29
C ASP A 48 -7.43 -22.51 5.72
N ASP A 49 -7.31 -22.02 6.96
CA ASP A 49 -8.17 -20.99 7.53
C ASP A 49 -7.27 -19.82 7.93
N LEU A 50 -7.10 -18.89 6.99
CA LEU A 50 -6.27 -17.70 7.20
C LEU A 50 -6.77 -16.88 8.41
N PRO A 51 -8.07 -16.53 8.55
CA PRO A 51 -8.59 -15.84 9.74
C PRO A 51 -8.26 -16.55 11.06
N ALA A 52 -8.51 -17.86 11.16
CA ALA A 52 -8.22 -18.61 12.39
C ALA A 52 -6.71 -18.67 12.68
N ALA A 53 -5.87 -18.81 11.64
CA ALA A 53 -4.43 -18.77 11.78
C ALA A 53 -3.93 -17.43 12.30
N LEU A 54 -4.46 -16.31 11.80
CA LEU A 54 -4.13 -14.96 12.29
C LEU A 54 -4.48 -14.81 13.77
N VAL A 55 -5.68 -15.22 14.18
CA VAL A 55 -6.10 -15.19 15.59
C VAL A 55 -5.19 -16.04 16.47
N SER A 56 -4.83 -17.25 16.02
CA SER A 56 -3.90 -18.12 16.76
C SER A 56 -2.49 -17.55 16.90
N LEU A 57 -2.13 -16.58 16.05
CA LEU A 57 -0.85 -15.86 16.08
C LEU A 57 -0.93 -14.52 16.81
N GLY A 58 -2.09 -14.18 17.39
CA GLY A 58 -2.27 -13.02 18.25
C GLY A 58 -3.00 -11.83 17.63
N GLU A 59 -3.47 -11.90 16.38
CA GLU A 59 -4.37 -10.88 15.84
C GLU A 59 -5.74 -10.93 16.54
N ALA A 60 -6.39 -9.78 16.68
CA ALA A 60 -7.76 -9.75 17.18
C ALA A 60 -8.71 -10.41 16.16
N PRO A 61 -9.75 -11.14 16.61
CA PRO A 61 -10.74 -11.68 15.70
C PRO A 61 -11.41 -10.54 14.93
N ALA A 62 -11.56 -10.72 13.62
CA ALA A 62 -12.23 -9.74 12.78
C ALA A 62 -13.67 -9.50 13.29
N PRO A 63 -14.15 -8.26 13.33
CA PRO A 63 -15.53 -7.96 13.67
C PRO A 63 -16.50 -8.75 12.78
N ALA A 64 -17.65 -9.15 13.33
CA ALA A 64 -18.66 -9.85 12.56
C ALA A 64 -19.08 -9.03 11.33
N GLY A 65 -18.99 -9.64 10.14
CA GLY A 65 -19.30 -8.98 8.86
C GLY A 65 -18.14 -8.20 8.23
N ALA A 66 -16.95 -8.18 8.84
CA ALA A 66 -15.77 -7.60 8.22
C ALA A 66 -15.28 -8.44 7.04
N ILE A 67 -14.85 -7.77 5.96
CA ILE A 67 -14.15 -8.39 4.84
C ILE A 67 -12.71 -8.62 5.29
N VAL A 68 -12.29 -9.89 5.43
CA VAL A 68 -10.93 -10.25 5.83
C VAL A 68 -10.05 -10.35 4.58
N PRO A 69 -8.80 -9.81 4.58
CA PRO A 69 -7.88 -9.96 3.45
C PRO A 69 -7.70 -11.43 3.08
N THR A 70 -7.83 -11.76 1.80
CA THR A 70 -8.09 -13.13 1.35
C THR A 70 -6.89 -13.90 0.82
N VAL A 71 -5.66 -13.35 0.91
CA VAL A 71 -4.49 -13.97 0.24
C VAL A 71 -3.24 -14.02 1.10
N ALA A 72 -2.82 -12.90 1.70
CA ALA A 72 -1.61 -12.82 2.50
C ALA A 72 -1.73 -11.76 3.60
N ARG A 73 -1.00 -11.97 4.70
CA ARG A 73 -0.91 -11.03 5.82
C ARG A 73 0.42 -11.21 6.55
N THR A 74 1.16 -10.13 6.71
CA THR A 74 2.39 -10.12 7.52
C THR A 74 2.06 -9.68 8.95
N LEU A 75 2.53 -10.45 9.94
CA LEU A 75 2.48 -10.12 11.36
C LEU A 75 3.88 -9.76 11.85
N TYR A 76 3.99 -8.67 12.61
CA TYR A 76 5.24 -8.23 13.21
C TYR A 76 5.24 -8.62 14.69
N LEU A 77 5.75 -9.82 14.98
CA LEU A 77 5.80 -10.37 16.34
C LEU A 77 7.15 -10.06 17.00
N ASP A 78 7.25 -10.23 18.32
CA ASP A 78 8.51 -10.04 19.06
C ASP A 78 9.65 -10.94 18.55
N ALA A 79 9.32 -12.13 18.05
CA ALA A 79 10.27 -13.07 17.46
C ALA A 79 10.68 -12.71 16.02
N GLY A 80 10.08 -11.67 15.43
CA GLY A 80 10.30 -11.21 14.07
C GLY A 80 9.06 -11.31 13.18
N PRO A 81 9.18 -10.84 11.91
CA PRO A 81 8.09 -10.89 10.96
C PRO A 81 7.68 -12.33 10.60
N VAL A 82 6.38 -12.56 10.49
CA VAL A 82 5.78 -13.83 10.05
C VAL A 82 4.80 -13.53 8.91
N LEU A 83 5.07 -14.08 7.74
CA LEU A 83 4.16 -14.00 6.60
C LEU A 83 3.15 -15.15 6.67
N VAL A 84 1.86 -14.84 6.72
CA VAL A 84 0.78 -15.82 6.70
C VAL A 84 0.13 -15.79 5.31
N LEU A 85 0.07 -16.95 4.66
CA LEU A 85 -0.48 -17.15 3.33
C LEU A 85 -1.74 -18.03 3.37
N GLU A 86 -2.72 -17.71 2.54
CA GLU A 86 -3.90 -18.55 2.35
C GLU A 86 -3.53 -19.83 1.56
N GLY A 87 -3.89 -20.98 2.13
CA GLY A 87 -3.47 -22.28 1.66
C GLY A 87 -4.01 -22.65 0.29
N ALA A 88 -5.28 -22.34 -0.01
CA ALA A 88 -5.86 -22.63 -1.31
C ALA A 88 -5.19 -21.85 -2.44
N GLN A 89 -4.78 -20.59 -2.21
CA GLN A 89 -4.04 -19.76 -3.15
C GLN A 89 -2.64 -20.30 -3.39
N VAL A 90 -1.94 -20.75 -2.34
CA VAL A 90 -0.62 -21.39 -2.46
C VAL A 90 -0.74 -22.69 -3.26
N VAL A 91 -1.69 -23.56 -2.92
CA VAL A 91 -1.92 -24.82 -3.64
C VAL A 91 -2.32 -24.57 -5.09
N ALA A 92 -3.20 -23.59 -5.34
CA ALA A 92 -3.57 -23.20 -6.69
C ALA A 92 -2.35 -22.74 -7.47
N ALA A 93 -1.51 -21.86 -6.93
CA ALA A 93 -0.30 -21.40 -7.61
C ALA A 93 0.67 -22.55 -7.94
N LEU A 94 0.83 -23.51 -7.02
CA LEU A 94 1.72 -24.66 -7.21
C LEU A 94 1.18 -25.70 -8.18
N GLY A 95 -0.15 -25.85 -8.28
CA GLY A 95 -0.82 -26.82 -9.15
C GLY A 95 -1.24 -26.28 -10.52
N SER A 96 -1.07 -24.99 -10.78
CA SER A 96 -1.61 -24.29 -11.96
C SER A 96 -0.56 -24.01 -13.04
N GLU A 97 -1.04 -23.41 -14.13
CA GLU A 97 -0.24 -22.91 -15.25
C GLU A 97 0.73 -21.80 -14.82
N VAL A 98 1.71 -21.53 -15.69
CA VAL A 98 2.83 -20.60 -15.48
C VAL A 98 2.38 -19.22 -14.96
N ASP A 99 1.24 -18.72 -15.41
CA ASP A 99 0.75 -17.39 -15.05
C ASP A 99 0.31 -17.29 -13.57
N ALA A 100 -0.26 -18.35 -13.01
CA ALA A 100 -0.63 -18.39 -11.60
C ALA A 100 0.61 -18.40 -10.70
N MET A 101 1.65 -19.14 -11.10
CA MET A 101 2.95 -19.12 -10.44
C MET A 101 3.60 -17.73 -10.54
N ALA A 102 3.56 -17.08 -11.71
CA ALA A 102 4.10 -15.73 -11.89
C ALA A 102 3.41 -14.71 -10.96
N ARG A 103 2.08 -14.74 -10.86
CA ARG A 103 1.31 -13.92 -9.92
C ARG A 103 1.71 -14.19 -8.46
N PHE A 104 1.92 -15.45 -8.11
CA PHE A 104 2.34 -15.81 -6.75
C PHE A 104 3.77 -15.35 -6.43
N VAL A 105 4.70 -15.48 -7.38
CA VAL A 105 6.07 -14.94 -7.25
C VAL A 105 6.02 -13.43 -7.05
N HIS A 106 5.20 -12.72 -7.83
CA HIS A 106 5.04 -11.28 -7.70
C HIS A 106 4.49 -10.88 -6.32
N LEU A 107 3.47 -11.58 -5.84
CA LEU A 107 2.91 -11.37 -4.51
C LEU A 107 3.95 -11.59 -3.42
N LEU A 108 4.67 -12.72 -3.45
CA LEU A 108 5.70 -13.02 -2.45
C LEU A 108 6.80 -11.96 -2.47
N HIS A 109 7.23 -11.53 -3.66
CA HIS A 109 8.22 -10.48 -3.79
C HIS A 109 7.74 -9.14 -3.20
N GLY A 110 6.48 -8.78 -3.40
CA GLY A 110 5.85 -7.61 -2.78
C GLY A 110 5.79 -7.69 -1.26
N GLU A 111 5.39 -8.83 -0.70
CA GLU A 111 5.36 -9.03 0.75
C GLU A 111 6.77 -8.94 1.37
N LEU A 112 7.80 -9.49 0.72
CA LEU A 112 9.18 -9.36 1.19
C LEU A 112 9.64 -7.90 1.21
N TRP A 113 9.29 -7.10 0.20
CA TRP A 113 9.58 -5.66 0.21
C TRP A 113 8.79 -4.90 1.28
N ARG A 114 7.52 -5.25 1.52
CA ARG A 114 6.73 -4.67 2.63
C ARG A 114 7.39 -4.91 3.97
N VAL A 115 7.85 -6.14 4.22
CA VAL A 115 8.60 -6.51 5.42
C VAL A 115 9.90 -5.70 5.50
N ARG A 116 10.66 -5.64 4.41
CA ARG A 116 11.92 -4.89 4.34
C ARG A 116 11.73 -3.42 4.72
N LEU A 117 10.77 -2.74 4.09
CA LEU A 117 10.49 -1.33 4.35
C LEU A 117 10.04 -1.10 5.79
N HIS A 118 9.27 -2.02 6.36
CA HIS A 118 8.90 -1.96 7.78
C HIS A 118 10.13 -2.06 8.70
N LEU A 119 11.02 -3.01 8.45
CA LEU A 119 12.25 -3.18 9.22
C LEU A 119 13.18 -1.95 9.10
N ASP A 120 13.32 -1.40 7.89
CA ASP A 120 14.09 -0.17 7.66
C ASP A 120 13.48 1.02 8.45
N ALA A 121 12.15 1.12 8.51
CA ALA A 121 11.46 2.15 9.30
C ALA A 121 11.68 1.98 10.80
N LEU A 122 11.64 0.74 11.32
CA LEU A 122 11.96 0.46 12.73
C LEU A 122 13.42 0.80 13.06
N ALA A 123 14.36 0.44 12.18
CA ALA A 123 15.78 0.73 12.35
C ALA A 123 16.07 2.24 12.36
N ALA A 124 15.36 3.01 11.52
CA ALA A 124 15.46 4.48 11.51
C ALA A 124 14.92 5.13 12.81
N GLY A 125 14.05 4.43 13.55
CA GLY A 125 13.51 4.84 14.83
C GLY A 125 12.80 6.20 14.79
N GLN A 126 12.75 6.89 15.94
CA GLN A 126 12.11 8.21 16.03
C GLN A 126 12.86 9.30 15.25
N ALA A 127 14.17 9.14 15.00
CA ALA A 127 14.96 10.10 14.24
C ALA A 127 14.58 10.12 12.75
N GLY A 128 14.13 8.97 12.21
CA GLY A 128 13.59 8.87 10.85
C GLY A 128 12.22 9.52 10.64
N LEU A 129 11.57 10.01 11.71
CA LEU A 129 10.25 10.65 11.65
C LEU A 129 10.30 12.15 11.34
N GLY A 130 11.47 12.79 11.39
CA GLY A 130 11.61 14.22 11.09
C GLY A 130 10.85 15.16 12.06
N ALA A 131 10.47 16.35 11.59
CA ALA A 131 9.85 17.42 12.39
C ALA A 131 8.33 17.26 12.57
N TRP A 132 7.73 16.20 12.02
CA TRP A 132 6.31 15.84 12.16
C TRP A 132 5.85 15.58 13.61
N ARG A 133 6.72 15.76 14.59
CA ARG A 133 6.40 15.67 16.03
C ARG A 133 5.65 16.90 16.54
N ASP A 134 5.71 18.03 15.83
CA ASP A 134 5.39 19.33 16.42
C ASP A 134 3.97 19.85 16.07
N SER A 135 3.19 19.14 15.23
CA SER A 135 1.82 19.51 14.88
C SER A 135 0.87 18.31 14.83
N VAL A 136 -0.25 18.39 15.57
CA VAL A 136 -1.31 17.37 15.53
C VAL A 136 -1.88 17.26 14.11
N PHE A 137 -2.06 18.37 13.40
CA PHE A 137 -2.46 18.41 11.99
C PHE A 137 -1.56 17.54 11.09
N ASP A 138 -0.24 17.76 11.13
CA ASP A 138 0.70 17.02 10.28
C ASP A 138 0.71 15.52 10.65
N SER A 139 0.57 15.21 11.94
CA SER A 139 0.52 13.84 12.42
C SER A 139 -0.68 13.02 11.93
N GLN A 140 -1.81 13.68 11.58
CA GLN A 140 -3.01 13.01 11.07
C GLN A 140 -2.89 12.61 9.60
N LEU A 141 -2.14 13.38 8.80
CA LEU A 141 -1.91 13.08 7.38
C LEU A 141 -0.74 12.11 7.17
N ARG A 142 0.15 12.02 8.15
CA ARG A 142 1.32 11.15 8.12
C ARG A 142 1.05 9.70 7.71
N PRO A 143 0.07 8.99 8.29
CA PRO A 143 -0.18 7.60 7.94
C PRO A 143 -0.50 7.43 6.44
N VAL A 144 -1.16 8.42 5.83
CA VAL A 144 -1.48 8.41 4.40
C VAL A 144 -0.20 8.57 3.57
N VAL A 145 0.65 9.53 3.92
CA VAL A 145 1.92 9.77 3.20
C VAL A 145 2.87 8.57 3.31
N GLU A 146 3.01 7.96 4.49
CA GLU A 146 3.84 6.75 4.65
C GLU A 146 3.25 5.55 3.90
N ALA A 147 1.92 5.43 3.84
CA ALA A 147 1.30 4.39 3.02
C ALA A 147 1.56 4.62 1.52
N MET A 148 1.46 5.84 1.02
CA MET A 148 1.81 6.18 -0.37
C MET A 148 3.27 5.85 -0.67
N ARG A 149 4.18 6.22 0.23
CA ARG A 149 5.60 5.86 0.12
C ARG A 149 5.79 4.35 0.03
N GLY A 150 5.10 3.59 0.89
CA GLY A 150 5.13 2.13 0.91
C GLY A 150 4.64 1.54 -0.42
N GLU A 151 3.45 1.92 -0.87
CA GLU A 151 2.87 1.42 -2.12
C GLU A 151 3.73 1.75 -3.33
N TYR A 152 4.23 2.98 -3.43
CA TYR A 152 5.14 3.39 -4.51
C TYR A 152 6.44 2.58 -4.50
N ALA A 153 7.09 2.47 -3.34
CA ALA A 153 8.37 1.77 -3.21
C ALA A 153 8.24 0.28 -3.53
N VAL A 154 7.23 -0.40 -2.99
CA VAL A 154 6.97 -1.83 -3.26
C VAL A 154 6.71 -2.04 -4.75
N SER A 155 5.79 -1.28 -5.35
CA SER A 155 5.40 -1.46 -6.75
C SER A 155 6.58 -1.20 -7.70
N ARG A 156 7.37 -0.16 -7.42
CA ARG A 156 8.58 0.17 -8.19
C ARG A 156 9.66 -0.92 -8.12
N ARG A 157 9.93 -1.45 -6.92
CA ARG A 157 10.94 -2.49 -6.72
C ARG A 157 10.51 -3.84 -7.32
N THR A 158 9.21 -4.11 -7.33
CA THR A 158 8.67 -5.42 -7.71
C THR A 158 8.41 -5.61 -9.19
N VAL A 159 8.60 -4.55 -10.00
CA VAL A 159 8.31 -4.54 -11.44
C VAL A 159 8.93 -5.70 -12.22
N TRP A 160 10.13 -6.16 -11.87
CA TRP A 160 10.79 -7.22 -12.62
C TRP A 160 10.08 -8.58 -12.51
N SER A 161 9.29 -8.76 -11.44
CA SER A 161 8.49 -9.94 -11.18
C SER A 161 7.03 -9.78 -11.63
N LEU A 162 6.68 -8.63 -12.22
CA LEU A 162 5.34 -8.32 -12.65
C LEU A 162 4.88 -9.31 -13.75
N PRO A 163 3.73 -9.98 -13.59
CA PRO A 163 3.15 -10.81 -14.64
C PRO A 163 2.86 -10.02 -15.91
N ASN A 164 2.98 -10.65 -17.08
CA ASN A 164 2.74 -9.98 -18.37
C ASN A 164 1.30 -9.50 -18.54
N ASP A 165 0.35 -10.16 -17.87
CA ASP A 165 -1.08 -9.86 -17.88
C ASP A 165 -1.53 -9.03 -16.67
N ALA A 166 -0.59 -8.50 -15.88
CA ALA A 166 -0.92 -7.75 -14.68
C ALA A 166 -1.71 -6.47 -15.00
N ASP A 167 -2.85 -6.30 -14.34
CA ASP A 167 -3.56 -5.03 -14.29
C ASP A 167 -2.80 -4.10 -13.33
N LEU A 168 -2.29 -2.98 -13.86
CA LEU A 168 -1.61 -1.94 -13.06
C LEU A 168 -2.57 -1.13 -12.17
N MET A 169 -3.82 -1.58 -12.02
CA MET A 169 -4.91 -0.90 -11.32
C MET A 169 -5.32 0.44 -11.94
N LEU A 170 -4.95 0.69 -13.20
CA LEU A 170 -5.30 1.95 -13.89
C LEU A 170 -6.80 2.14 -14.02
N LYS A 171 -7.53 1.06 -14.32
CA LYS A 171 -9.00 1.11 -14.38
C LYS A 171 -9.59 1.40 -12.99
N HIS A 172 -9.13 0.70 -11.97
CA HIS A 172 -9.58 0.92 -10.59
C HIS A 172 -9.30 2.35 -10.13
N LEU A 173 -8.14 2.90 -10.47
CA LEU A 173 -7.80 4.30 -10.21
C LEU A 173 -8.83 5.25 -10.85
N LEU A 174 -9.20 5.03 -12.11
CA LEU A 174 -10.23 5.82 -12.79
C LEU A 174 -11.60 5.67 -12.15
N ASP A 175 -12.00 4.44 -11.80
CA ASP A 175 -13.28 4.19 -11.11
C ASP A 175 -13.35 4.96 -9.77
N VAL A 176 -12.24 5.03 -9.03
CA VAL A 176 -12.14 5.82 -7.79
C VAL A 176 -12.18 7.33 -8.07
N ILE A 177 -11.45 7.80 -9.09
CA ILE A 177 -11.45 9.21 -9.50
C ILE A 177 -12.86 9.66 -9.91
N ASP A 178 -13.60 8.84 -10.65
CA ASP A 178 -14.93 9.21 -11.14
C ASP A 178 -15.97 9.21 -10.01
N ALA A 179 -15.85 8.28 -9.05
CA ALA A 179 -16.81 8.16 -7.94
C ALA A 179 -16.65 9.23 -6.85
N LEU A 180 -15.43 9.70 -6.61
CA LEU A 180 -15.10 10.55 -5.45
C LEU A 180 -15.83 11.91 -5.42
N PRO A 181 -15.98 12.67 -6.53
CA PRO A 181 -16.64 13.97 -6.49
C PRO A 181 -18.09 13.90 -6.02
N ALA A 182 -18.90 13.01 -6.60
CA ALA A 182 -20.31 12.84 -6.22
C ALA A 182 -20.43 12.38 -4.75
N ALA A 183 -19.62 11.39 -4.38
CA ALA A 183 -19.63 10.84 -3.04
C ALA A 183 -19.18 11.87 -1.97
N THR A 184 -18.31 12.81 -2.34
CA THR A 184 -17.89 13.91 -1.44
C THR A 184 -18.95 15.00 -1.33
N ALA A 185 -19.63 15.34 -2.44
CA ALA A 185 -20.72 16.30 -2.44
C ALA A 185 -21.87 15.87 -1.52
N ASP A 186 -22.25 14.58 -1.57
CA ASP A 186 -23.28 14.00 -0.69
C ASP A 186 -22.89 14.09 0.79
N ASP A 187 -21.62 13.80 1.09
CA ASP A 187 -21.07 13.88 2.44
C ASP A 187 -21.03 15.31 2.98
N VAL A 188 -20.65 16.28 2.15
CA VAL A 188 -20.67 17.71 2.53
C VAL A 188 -22.10 18.18 2.78
N ALA A 189 -23.06 17.77 1.94
CA ALA A 189 -24.46 18.13 2.10
C ALA A 189 -25.09 17.56 3.39
N THR A 190 -24.66 16.37 3.82
CA THR A 190 -25.22 15.65 4.98
C THR A 190 -24.40 15.79 6.26
N GLY A 191 -23.12 16.17 6.18
CA GLY A 191 -22.13 16.13 7.26
C GLY A 191 -21.96 17.41 8.06
N ALA A 192 -22.78 18.45 7.85
CA ALA A 192 -22.61 19.75 8.53
C ALA A 192 -22.70 19.69 10.06
N ALA A 193 -23.33 18.65 10.63
CA ALA A 193 -23.47 18.45 12.06
C ALA A 193 -22.41 17.51 12.68
N ASP A 194 -21.62 16.81 11.86
CA ASP A 194 -20.62 15.81 12.27
C ASP A 194 -19.32 15.99 11.46
N LEU A 195 -18.55 17.01 11.82
CA LEU A 195 -17.31 17.37 11.11
C LEU A 195 -16.20 16.31 11.31
N ASP A 196 -16.14 15.67 12.47
CA ASP A 196 -15.16 14.61 12.75
C ASP A 196 -15.45 13.37 11.91
N GLY A 197 -16.70 12.94 11.85
CA GLY A 197 -17.11 11.83 10.97
C GLY A 197 -16.95 12.16 9.49
N LEU A 198 -17.24 13.40 9.08
CA LEU A 198 -16.97 13.87 7.72
C LEU A 198 -15.48 13.81 7.39
N PHE A 199 -14.61 14.24 8.30
CA PHE A 199 -13.17 14.17 8.13
C PHE A 199 -12.69 12.72 8.00
N LEU A 200 -13.12 11.81 8.88
CA LEU A 200 -12.71 10.40 8.82
C LEU A 200 -13.14 9.73 7.51
N ARG A 201 -14.38 9.95 7.06
CA ARG A 201 -14.89 9.38 5.79
C ARG A 201 -14.18 9.96 4.56
N SER A 202 -13.91 11.27 4.57
CA SER A 202 -13.19 11.95 3.49
C SER A 202 -11.74 11.49 3.44
N LEU A 203 -11.07 11.42 4.60
CA LEU A 203 -9.70 10.93 4.72
C LEU A 203 -9.58 9.48 4.24
N GLY A 204 -10.51 8.59 4.60
CA GLY A 204 -10.49 7.20 4.14
C GLY A 204 -10.58 7.07 2.61
N ARG A 205 -11.48 7.82 1.97
CA ARG A 205 -11.64 7.82 0.51
C ARG A 205 -10.44 8.43 -0.21
N ILE A 206 -9.96 9.57 0.27
CA ILE A 206 -8.81 10.24 -0.32
C ILE A 206 -7.55 9.39 -0.11
N ALA A 207 -7.37 8.79 1.07
CA ALA A 207 -6.28 7.84 1.33
C ALA A 207 -6.30 6.69 0.33
N HIS A 208 -7.48 6.12 0.06
CA HIS A 208 -7.62 5.06 -0.95
C HIS A 208 -7.22 5.53 -2.36
N LEU A 209 -7.67 6.71 -2.78
CA LEU A 209 -7.28 7.31 -4.06
C LEU A 209 -5.76 7.46 -4.16
N VAL A 210 -5.13 8.13 -3.20
CA VAL A 210 -3.71 8.46 -3.29
C VAL A 210 -2.79 7.25 -3.10
N GLN A 211 -3.22 6.25 -2.32
CA GLN A 211 -2.53 4.96 -2.24
C GLN A 211 -2.60 4.20 -3.57
N THR A 212 -3.78 4.17 -4.21
CA THR A 212 -3.95 3.57 -5.54
C THR A 212 -3.10 4.31 -6.58
N ALA A 213 -3.09 5.64 -6.54
CA ALA A 213 -2.25 6.45 -7.42
C ALA A 213 -0.76 6.17 -7.18
N ALA A 214 -0.31 6.09 -5.94
CA ALA A 214 1.08 5.79 -5.59
C ALA A 214 1.51 4.38 -6.06
N HIS A 215 0.63 3.40 -5.93
CA HIS A 215 0.82 2.05 -6.45
C HIS A 215 1.05 2.05 -7.97
N VAL A 216 0.13 2.67 -8.73
CA VAL A 216 0.22 2.81 -10.19
C VAL A 216 1.50 3.54 -10.59
N GLN A 217 1.79 4.68 -9.95
CA GLN A 217 2.99 5.48 -10.17
C GLN A 217 4.27 4.68 -9.90
N GLY A 218 4.27 3.81 -8.88
CA GLY A 218 5.39 2.94 -8.57
C GLY A 218 5.70 1.98 -9.71
N TYR A 219 4.68 1.29 -10.26
CA TYR A 219 4.90 0.42 -11.42
C TYR A 219 5.34 1.19 -12.66
N LEU A 220 4.72 2.32 -12.97
CA LEU A 220 5.10 3.15 -14.11
C LEU A 220 6.57 3.59 -14.02
N ALA A 221 6.99 4.05 -12.83
CA ALA A 221 8.38 4.41 -12.56
C ALA A 221 9.33 3.21 -12.65
N GLY A 222 8.93 2.03 -12.19
CA GLY A 222 9.72 0.80 -12.29
C GLY A 222 9.84 0.29 -13.73
N LEU A 223 8.78 0.46 -14.52
CA LEU A 223 8.74 0.11 -15.94
C LEU A 223 9.45 1.14 -16.82
N GLU A 224 9.81 2.30 -16.25
CA GLU A 224 10.33 3.47 -16.96
C GLU A 224 9.39 3.92 -18.09
N ARG A 225 8.07 3.89 -17.82
CA ARG A 225 7.02 4.22 -18.78
C ARG A 225 5.98 5.13 -18.14
N GLY A 226 5.55 6.16 -18.86
CA GLY A 226 4.38 6.96 -18.48
C GLY A 226 3.05 6.26 -18.81
N VAL A 227 1.94 6.78 -18.26
CA VAL A 227 0.58 6.26 -18.52
C VAL A 227 0.28 6.19 -20.02
N ASP A 228 0.62 7.24 -20.77
CA ASP A 228 0.35 7.34 -22.21
C ASP A 228 1.04 6.22 -23.02
N ALA A 229 2.13 5.64 -22.51
CA ALA A 229 2.80 4.50 -23.14
C ALA A 229 2.08 3.17 -22.88
N ILE A 230 1.25 3.09 -21.82
CA ILE A 230 0.42 1.92 -21.49
C ILE A 230 -0.97 2.06 -22.14
N SER A 231 -1.62 3.21 -21.95
CA SER A 231 -2.91 3.55 -22.51
C SER A 231 -3.08 5.07 -22.58
N THR A 232 -3.11 5.61 -23.80
CA THR A 232 -3.34 7.05 -24.04
C THR A 232 -4.73 7.49 -23.56
N GLU A 233 -5.75 6.66 -23.75
CA GLU A 233 -7.12 6.93 -23.29
C GLU A 233 -7.18 7.14 -21.77
N MET A 234 -6.52 6.25 -21.01
CA MET A 234 -6.46 6.38 -19.55
C MET A 234 -5.66 7.62 -19.12
N GLY A 235 -4.58 7.95 -19.85
CA GLY A 235 -3.80 9.16 -19.60
C GLY A 235 -4.61 10.44 -19.83
N GLU A 236 -5.44 10.48 -20.88
CA GLU A 236 -6.39 11.57 -21.12
C GLU A 236 -7.47 11.64 -20.04
N ALA A 237 -8.03 10.50 -19.61
CA ALA A 237 -9.04 10.45 -18.55
C ALA A 237 -8.49 10.99 -17.22
N ILE A 238 -7.27 10.59 -16.81
CA ILE A 238 -6.62 11.13 -15.61
C ILE A 238 -6.44 12.65 -15.75
N ARG A 239 -5.88 13.12 -16.87
CA ARG A 239 -5.64 14.57 -17.10
C ARG A 239 -6.92 15.40 -17.09
N GLY A 240 -8.03 14.86 -17.60
CA GLY A 240 -9.33 15.53 -17.64
C GLY A 240 -10.11 15.51 -16.31
N SER A 241 -9.64 14.74 -15.32
CA SER A 241 -10.30 14.60 -14.02
C SER A 241 -9.91 15.70 -13.02
N PHE A 242 -10.62 15.75 -11.88
CA PHE A 242 -10.23 16.62 -10.75
C PHE A 242 -8.83 16.29 -10.20
N PHE A 243 -8.35 15.06 -10.42
CA PHE A 243 -7.04 14.60 -9.95
C PHE A 243 -5.91 14.90 -10.94
N GLY A 244 -6.22 15.23 -12.19
CA GLY A 244 -5.27 15.51 -13.27
C GLY A 244 -4.17 16.51 -12.89
N PRO A 245 -4.49 17.67 -12.28
CA PRO A 245 -3.48 18.64 -11.84
C PRO A 245 -2.47 18.10 -10.83
N HIS A 246 -2.86 17.09 -10.04
CA HIS A 246 -2.03 16.51 -8.97
C HIS A 246 -1.21 15.31 -9.44
N TRP A 247 -1.62 14.65 -10.52
CA TRP A 247 -1.00 13.42 -11.02
C TRP A 247 0.51 13.54 -11.26
N ALA A 248 0.92 14.53 -12.06
CA ALA A 248 2.32 14.73 -12.43
C ALA A 248 3.17 15.25 -11.26
N ALA A 249 2.60 16.11 -10.42
CA ALA A 249 3.29 16.58 -9.21
C ALA A 249 3.57 15.40 -8.26
N LEU A 250 2.58 14.54 -8.08
CA LEU A 250 2.68 13.38 -7.20
C LEU A 250 3.75 12.38 -7.67
N GLU A 251 3.88 12.14 -8.98
CA GLU A 251 4.96 11.33 -9.56
C GLU A 251 6.35 11.82 -9.10
N GLY A 252 6.63 13.10 -9.33
CA GLY A 252 7.92 13.70 -8.99
C GLY A 252 8.20 13.67 -7.48
N GLN A 253 7.17 13.95 -6.67
CA GLN A 253 7.27 13.95 -5.21
C GLN A 253 7.52 12.55 -4.64
N LEU A 254 6.82 11.52 -5.14
CA LEU A 254 7.04 10.13 -4.74
C LEU A 254 8.44 9.65 -5.13
N ASN A 255 8.89 9.97 -6.35
CA ASN A 255 10.25 9.65 -6.78
C ASN A 255 11.30 10.36 -5.92
N ALA A 256 11.10 11.64 -5.60
CA ALA A 256 12.00 12.38 -4.71
C ALA A 256 12.07 11.74 -3.31
N LEU A 257 10.93 11.36 -2.74
CA LEU A 257 10.88 10.68 -1.44
C LEU A 257 11.55 9.30 -1.48
N PHE A 258 11.37 8.54 -2.57
CA PHE A 258 12.01 7.23 -2.76
C PHE A 258 13.54 7.33 -2.85
N CYS A 259 14.05 8.37 -3.50
CA CYS A 259 15.49 8.60 -3.68
C CYS A 259 16.16 9.31 -2.50
N ALA A 260 15.39 9.88 -1.56
CA ALA A 260 15.92 10.61 -0.43
C ALA A 260 16.63 9.67 0.56
N SER A 261 17.91 9.95 0.85
CA SER A 261 18.73 9.22 1.83
C SER A 261 18.94 9.99 3.13
N GLU A 262 18.94 11.32 3.06
CA GLU A 262 19.20 12.18 4.22
C GLU A 262 17.91 12.58 4.94
N PRO A 263 17.88 12.64 6.28
CA PRO A 263 16.67 12.96 7.05
C PRO A 263 15.97 14.25 6.61
N ALA A 264 16.73 15.31 6.30
CA ALA A 264 16.18 16.58 5.86
C ALA A 264 15.52 16.50 4.47
N ALA A 265 16.07 15.70 3.56
CA ALA A 265 15.50 15.49 2.23
C ALA A 265 14.22 14.65 2.30
N VAL A 266 14.21 13.62 3.16
CA VAL A 266 13.02 12.81 3.45
C VAL A 266 11.90 13.71 3.98
N GLU A 267 12.22 14.59 4.94
CA GLU A 267 11.25 15.51 5.54
C GLU A 267 10.68 16.52 4.51
N ALA A 268 11.54 17.09 3.69
CA ALA A 268 11.11 18.01 2.62
C ALA A 268 10.16 17.30 1.64
N ALA A 269 10.53 16.09 1.17
CA ALA A 269 9.71 15.34 0.22
C ALA A 269 8.36 14.91 0.82
N ARG A 270 8.32 14.52 2.10
CA ARG A 270 7.06 14.25 2.83
C ARG A 270 6.16 15.47 2.89
N SER A 271 6.73 16.64 3.18
CA SER A 271 5.96 17.89 3.27
C SER A 271 5.31 18.25 1.93
N GLU A 272 6.03 18.08 0.82
CA GLU A 272 5.49 18.28 -0.53
C GLU A 272 4.30 17.35 -0.84
N ILE A 273 4.42 16.06 -0.51
CA ILE A 273 3.29 15.11 -0.69
C ILE A 273 2.10 15.52 0.20
N GLN A 274 2.35 15.96 1.43
CA GLN A 274 1.30 16.43 2.33
C GLN A 274 0.58 17.67 1.77
N HIS A 275 1.29 18.57 1.08
CA HIS A 275 0.68 19.72 0.39
C HIS A 275 -0.19 19.27 -0.78
N THR A 276 0.28 18.31 -1.59
CA THR A 276 -0.53 17.71 -2.66
C THR A 276 -1.79 17.05 -2.09
N LEU A 277 -1.67 16.32 -0.98
CA LEU A 277 -2.83 15.72 -0.32
C LEU A 277 -3.86 16.78 0.08
N GLN A 278 -3.44 17.89 0.68
CA GLN A 278 -4.34 19.01 1.00
C GLN A 278 -4.98 19.63 -0.26
N ALA A 279 -4.24 19.73 -1.36
CA ALA A 279 -4.76 20.24 -2.63
C ALA A 279 -5.80 19.30 -3.27
N VAL A 280 -5.66 17.98 -3.08
CA VAL A 280 -6.67 16.98 -3.47
C VAL A 280 -7.97 17.16 -2.69
N PHE A 281 -7.89 17.37 -1.37
CA PHE A 281 -9.06 17.76 -0.57
C PHE A 281 -9.71 19.03 -1.14
N GLY A 282 -8.89 20.05 -1.44
CA GLY A 282 -9.37 21.31 -2.01
C GLY A 282 -10.12 21.15 -3.33
N SER A 283 -9.65 20.26 -4.20
CA SER A 283 -10.27 19.95 -5.50
C SER A 283 -11.63 19.25 -5.36
N LEU A 284 -11.89 18.64 -4.20
CA LEU A 284 -13.17 18.05 -3.84
C LEU A 284 -14.07 19.01 -3.03
N GLY A 285 -13.70 20.29 -2.94
CA GLY A 285 -14.46 21.29 -2.18
C GLY A 285 -14.28 21.16 -0.67
N LEU A 286 -13.20 20.54 -0.20
CA LEU A 286 -12.89 20.39 1.23
C LEU A 286 -11.63 21.17 1.57
N GLN A 287 -11.70 22.06 2.55
CA GLN A 287 -10.54 22.80 3.04
C GLN A 287 -10.04 22.19 4.35
N LEU A 288 -8.83 21.64 4.30
CA LEU A 288 -8.07 21.27 5.48
C LEU A 288 -7.27 22.47 5.98
N ARG A 289 -7.43 22.81 7.26
CA ARG A 289 -6.66 23.87 7.92
C ARG A 289 -6.19 23.41 9.30
N ARG A 290 -5.11 24.02 9.78
CA ARG A 290 -4.69 23.90 11.18
C ARG A 290 -5.70 24.63 12.06
N ALA A 291 -6.27 23.95 13.03
CA ALA A 291 -7.09 24.54 14.08
C ALA A 291 -6.20 25.32 15.08
N GLU A 292 -6.80 26.20 15.88
CA GLU A 292 -6.07 27.01 16.87
C GLU A 292 -5.39 26.16 17.95
N ASP A 293 -5.94 24.98 18.24
CA ASP A 293 -5.36 23.98 19.15
C ASP A 293 -4.29 23.09 18.49
N GLY A 294 -3.96 23.36 17.22
CA GLY A 294 -3.02 22.57 16.42
C GLY A 294 -3.64 21.33 15.75
N GLY A 295 -4.93 21.06 15.96
CA GLY A 295 -5.70 19.98 15.34
C GLY A 295 -6.04 20.22 13.87
N VAL A 296 -6.91 19.36 13.32
CA VAL A 296 -7.41 19.49 11.95
C VAL A 296 -8.78 20.13 11.96
N TRP A 297 -8.93 21.22 11.21
CA TRP A 297 -10.21 21.82 10.89
C TRP A 297 -10.57 21.50 9.44
N LEU A 298 -11.74 20.91 9.24
CA LEU A 298 -12.31 20.65 7.92
C LEU A 298 -13.50 21.58 7.70
N ALA A 299 -13.50 22.31 6.58
CA ALA A 299 -14.61 23.16 6.19
C ALA A 299 -14.99 22.90 4.72
N PRO A 300 -16.30 22.95 4.37
CA PRO A 300 -16.70 23.07 2.98
C PRO A 300 -16.08 24.32 2.35
N GLY A 301 -15.48 24.17 1.19
CA GLY A 301 -14.91 25.25 0.38
C GLY A 301 -15.58 25.31 -0.99
N VAL A 302 -15.27 26.37 -1.74
CA VAL A 302 -15.61 26.42 -3.17
C VAL A 302 -14.59 25.54 -3.90
N ALA A 303 -15.05 24.53 -4.65
CA ALA A 303 -14.17 23.75 -5.53
C ALA A 303 -13.52 24.71 -6.54
N GLY A 304 -12.19 24.66 -6.63
CA GLY A 304 -11.39 25.45 -7.57
C GLY A 304 -11.30 24.83 -8.94
#